data_AF-E3MBF3-F1
#
_entry.id   AF-E3MBF3-F1
#
_cell.length_a   1.000
_cell.length_b   1.000
_cell.length_c   1.000
_cell.angle_alpha   90.00
_cell.angle_beta   90.00
_cell.angle_gamma   90.00
#
_symmetry.space_group_name_H-M   'P 1'
#
loop_
_entity.id
_entity.type
_entity.pdbx_description
1 polymer ?
#
loop_
_entity_poly.entity_id
_entity_poly.type
_entity_poly.pdbx_seq_one_letter_code
_entity_poly.pdbx_strand_id
1 'polypeptide(L)'
;MSFRVKFFPTKEEVFEKSDEECRQLAETLRSTGKVFVDPEFPPNAASLGIRTHKSIKKPDTPWHAPHQFDKDWCVFNDPCPFEIEQGSLGNCWLIAALMCIARRKDILEHVLPRRDYNVDCGIVQVRLFIDGEWQVIKIDYHIPQIDGDERFVQSYFKEFWAAFIEKAFAKVKGSYGELDGGDAGWALECLTGNRCSSIEVNDKSPDDLWKTLTEADYLMAVSINELEENSYKKTELENLVLETEHVYSILDAKQHHGYQYILIGSTWTNDYKHKILPVYSKEDSCKFYTDDDNIESRAFWMKFQDFIRYFDDLDVCKYRKIFHQRCFSQTIKRTVNQDCQVLRLDTQQRQNFRIKITSEEDSSDHVTYMYLNIHRATSNNKCGELFKTVEDKGSSIEFLIKSITFDPGSYFLVFIGTQHSDNEYALDWSFESSTTLENVSISFVNFPCTLLVESLQATVMKYGERKEIRNDKKQQIVVYIWTGFWSSIAIVENTSNSDYIRVQ
;
A
#
# COMPACT_ATOMS: atom_id res chain seq x y z
N MET A 1 10.11 -32.82 -8.66
CA MET A 1 9.67 -31.63 -7.93
C MET A 1 10.58 -30.52 -8.42
N SER A 2 10.03 -29.49 -9.05
CA SER A 2 10.76 -28.24 -9.24
C SER A 2 10.33 -27.29 -8.15
N PHE A 3 11.31 -26.70 -7.49
CA PHE A 3 11.12 -25.69 -6.49
C PHE A 3 12.09 -24.56 -6.71
N ARG A 4 11.59 -23.33 -6.70
CA ARG A 4 12.41 -22.14 -6.81
C ARG A 4 11.90 -21.13 -5.80
N VAL A 5 12.82 -20.52 -5.08
CA VAL A 5 12.53 -19.35 -4.24
C VAL A 5 13.42 -18.23 -4.69
N LYS A 6 12.80 -17.07 -4.89
CA LYS A 6 13.48 -15.81 -5.16
C LYS A 6 13.16 -14.87 -4.01
N PHE A 7 14.14 -14.63 -3.15
CA PHE A 7 14.04 -13.56 -2.16
C PHE A 7 14.19 -12.21 -2.85
N PHE A 8 13.30 -11.28 -2.51
CA PHE A 8 13.40 -9.91 -2.97
C PHE A 8 14.28 -9.11 -2.01
N PRO A 9 15.06 -8.14 -2.53
CA PRO A 9 15.86 -7.28 -1.67
C PRO A 9 14.94 -6.51 -0.72
N THR A 10 15.46 -6.26 0.46
CA THR A 10 14.77 -5.49 1.48
C THR A 10 14.76 -4.01 1.11
N LYS A 11 13.81 -3.23 1.64
CA LYS A 11 13.78 -1.80 1.36
C LYS A 11 15.09 -1.11 1.77
N GLU A 12 15.69 -1.53 2.89
CA GLU A 12 16.96 -1.00 3.37
C GLU A 12 18.10 -1.28 2.38
N GLU A 13 18.21 -2.51 1.87
CA GLU A 13 19.23 -2.89 0.88
C GLU A 13 19.05 -2.14 -0.45
N VAL A 14 17.81 -1.97 -0.92
CA VAL A 14 17.51 -1.20 -2.14
C VAL A 14 17.96 0.25 -1.97
N PHE A 15 17.64 0.86 -0.83
CA PHE A 15 17.97 2.26 -0.56
C PHE A 15 19.47 2.48 -0.39
N GLU A 16 20.14 1.64 0.40
CA GLU A 16 21.58 1.74 0.64
C GLU A 16 22.38 1.60 -0.65
N LYS A 17 21.99 0.62 -1.49
CA LYS A 17 22.60 0.43 -2.81
C LYS A 17 22.44 1.69 -3.68
N SER A 18 21.24 2.25 -3.76
CA SER A 18 21.00 3.46 -4.56
C SER A 18 21.75 4.68 -4.01
N ASP A 19 21.81 4.83 -2.69
CA ASP A 19 22.55 5.91 -2.03
C ASP A 19 24.04 5.85 -2.36
N GLU A 20 24.63 4.65 -2.41
CA GLU A 20 26.03 4.43 -2.81
C GLU A 20 26.25 4.80 -4.29
N GLU A 21 25.40 4.30 -5.18
CA GLU A 21 25.48 4.61 -6.61
C GLU A 21 25.35 6.11 -6.90
N CYS A 22 24.47 6.82 -6.17
CA CYS A 22 24.30 8.27 -6.33
C CYS A 22 25.49 9.05 -5.78
N ARG A 23 26.12 8.61 -4.69
CA ARG A 23 27.35 9.22 -4.15
C ARG A 23 28.50 9.11 -5.15
N GLN A 24 28.70 7.94 -5.76
CA GLN A 24 29.73 7.75 -6.79
C GLN A 24 29.47 8.58 -8.06
N LEU A 25 28.21 8.68 -8.46
CA LEU A 25 27.81 9.54 -9.58
C LEU A 25 28.07 11.02 -9.27
N ALA A 26 27.73 11.47 -8.07
CA ALA A 26 27.96 12.84 -7.61
C ALA A 26 29.46 13.20 -7.62
N GLU A 27 30.34 12.31 -7.16
CA GLU A 27 31.79 12.51 -7.23
C GLU A 27 32.28 12.72 -8.66
N THR A 28 31.78 11.90 -9.59
CA THR A 28 32.10 12.03 -11.02
C THR A 28 31.62 13.36 -11.60
N LEU A 29 30.39 13.77 -11.29
CA LEU A 29 29.80 15.03 -11.76
C LEU A 29 30.55 16.25 -11.21
N ARG A 30 30.88 16.25 -9.92
CA ARG A 30 31.71 17.28 -9.27
C ARG A 30 33.07 17.42 -9.93
N SER A 31 33.74 16.31 -10.25
CA SER A 31 35.06 16.33 -10.90
C SER A 31 35.04 16.93 -12.32
N THR A 32 33.88 16.88 -12.98
CA THR A 32 33.70 17.38 -14.36
C THR A 32 32.97 18.72 -14.43
N GLY A 33 32.51 19.26 -13.30
CA GLY A 33 31.71 20.49 -13.24
C GLY A 33 30.36 20.36 -13.95
N LYS A 34 29.81 19.15 -14.02
CA LYS A 34 28.53 18.84 -14.69
C LYS A 34 27.44 18.57 -13.66
N VAL A 35 26.20 18.60 -14.13
CA VAL A 35 25.01 18.19 -13.39
C VAL A 35 24.40 16.97 -14.04
N PHE A 36 23.64 16.21 -13.27
CA PHE A 36 22.93 15.04 -13.74
C PHE A 36 21.79 15.47 -14.67
N VAL A 37 21.66 14.76 -15.78
CA VAL A 37 20.52 14.83 -16.69
C VAL A 37 20.09 13.39 -16.88
N ASP A 38 18.83 13.09 -16.56
CA ASP A 38 18.33 11.72 -16.61
C ASP A 38 18.24 11.24 -18.06
N PRO A 39 19.00 10.21 -18.46
CA PRO A 39 18.96 9.71 -19.83
C PRO A 39 17.65 8.97 -20.14
N GLU A 40 16.96 8.45 -19.13
CA GLU A 40 15.71 7.69 -19.30
C GLU A 40 14.47 8.59 -19.26
N PHE A 41 14.59 9.77 -18.65
CA PHE A 41 13.52 10.75 -18.54
C PHE A 41 14.03 12.17 -18.82
N PRO A 42 14.49 12.43 -20.07
CA PRO A 42 15.20 13.66 -20.40
C PRO A 42 14.28 14.89 -20.33
N PRO A 43 14.80 16.08 -19.97
CA PRO A 43 14.03 17.30 -19.83
C PRO A 43 13.64 17.89 -21.21
N ASN A 44 12.73 17.22 -21.91
CA ASN A 44 12.24 17.58 -23.24
C ASN A 44 10.80 17.07 -23.45
N ALA A 45 10.28 17.25 -24.67
CA ALA A 45 8.92 16.88 -25.02
C ALA A 45 8.60 15.38 -24.84
N ALA A 46 9.58 14.48 -24.91
CA ALA A 46 9.35 13.04 -24.72
C ALA A 46 8.86 12.74 -23.29
N SER A 47 9.44 13.38 -22.27
CA SER A 47 9.02 13.24 -20.88
C SER A 47 7.71 13.96 -20.56
N LEU A 48 7.32 14.97 -21.35
CA LEU A 48 5.99 15.58 -21.22
C LEU A 48 4.88 14.64 -21.71
N GLY A 49 5.13 13.91 -22.80
CA GLY A 49 4.18 12.96 -23.39
C GLY A 49 2.99 13.62 -24.09
N ILE A 50 1.93 12.84 -24.33
CA ILE A 50 0.68 13.30 -24.94
C ILE A 50 -0.43 12.99 -23.94
N ARG A 51 -1.35 13.93 -23.67
CA ARG A 51 -2.53 13.58 -22.86
C ARG A 51 -3.51 12.79 -23.72
N THR A 52 -4.07 11.74 -23.15
CA THR A 52 -5.04 10.86 -23.78
C THR A 52 -6.27 11.59 -24.35
N HIS A 53 -6.62 12.79 -23.86
CA HIS A 53 -7.83 13.50 -24.31
C HIS A 53 -7.71 15.00 -24.67
N LYS A 54 -6.56 15.67 -24.51
CA LYS A 54 -6.32 17.05 -24.99
C LYS A 54 -4.84 17.27 -25.35
N SER A 55 -4.56 17.90 -26.50
CA SER A 55 -3.19 18.29 -26.84
C SER A 55 -2.55 19.13 -25.71
N ILE A 56 -1.32 18.80 -25.32
CA ILE A 56 -0.55 19.61 -24.40
C ILE A 56 -0.36 21.00 -25.04
N LYS A 57 -0.99 22.04 -24.47
CA LYS A 57 -0.73 23.42 -24.88
C LYS A 57 0.76 23.71 -24.62
N LYS A 58 1.54 24.09 -25.64
CA LYS A 58 3.00 24.33 -25.54
C LYS A 58 3.81 23.03 -25.27
N PRO A 59 4.03 22.14 -26.25
CA PRO A 59 4.91 20.97 -26.09
C PRO A 59 6.39 21.35 -25.92
N ASP A 60 6.78 22.53 -26.42
CA ASP A 60 8.14 23.09 -26.32
C ASP A 60 8.32 23.92 -25.04
N THR A 61 7.88 23.39 -23.90
CA THR A 61 8.08 24.04 -22.61
C THR A 61 9.56 23.99 -22.22
N PRO A 62 10.17 25.10 -21.76
CA PRO A 62 11.51 25.08 -21.21
C PRO A 62 11.56 24.29 -19.90
N TRP A 63 12.70 23.66 -19.64
CA TRP A 63 12.97 22.93 -18.41
C TRP A 63 14.10 23.60 -17.67
N HIS A 64 13.86 23.92 -16.40
CA HIS A 64 14.79 24.71 -15.61
C HIS A 64 15.15 24.00 -14.32
N ALA A 65 16.39 24.20 -13.89
CA ALA A 65 16.82 23.80 -12.56
C ALA A 65 16.20 24.74 -11.51
N PRO A 66 15.99 24.29 -10.26
CA PRO A 66 15.30 25.08 -9.23
C PRO A 66 15.92 26.46 -8.96
N HIS A 67 17.26 26.56 -9.02
CA HIS A 67 17.99 27.82 -8.82
C HIS A 67 17.69 28.90 -9.88
N GLN A 68 17.06 28.52 -10.99
CA GLN A 68 16.59 29.45 -12.03
C GLN A 68 15.20 30.02 -11.70
N PHE A 69 14.44 29.37 -10.82
CA PHE A 69 13.17 29.87 -10.28
C PHE A 69 13.44 30.72 -9.03
N ASP A 70 14.18 30.17 -8.06
CA ASP A 70 14.60 30.87 -6.85
C ASP A 70 16.01 30.45 -6.42
N LYS A 71 16.87 31.44 -6.17
CA LYS A 71 18.27 31.19 -5.79
C LYS A 71 18.44 30.52 -4.43
N ASP A 72 17.47 30.70 -3.53
CA ASP A 72 17.50 30.17 -2.17
C ASP A 72 16.59 28.94 -2.03
N TRP A 73 16.36 28.21 -3.12
CA TRP A 73 15.51 27.02 -3.12
C TRP A 73 16.04 25.91 -2.20
N CYS A 74 15.13 25.06 -1.76
CA CYS A 74 15.46 23.82 -1.09
C CYS A 74 14.56 22.67 -1.56
N VAL A 75 14.94 21.45 -1.20
CA VAL A 75 14.09 20.28 -1.49
C VAL A 75 12.79 20.39 -0.69
N PHE A 76 12.89 20.51 0.64
CA PHE A 76 11.82 20.90 1.56
C PHE A 76 12.41 21.30 2.92
N ASN A 77 11.65 22.06 3.71
CA ASN A 77 11.95 22.43 5.08
C ASN A 77 10.91 21.84 6.07
N ASP A 78 9.68 22.34 6.04
CA ASP A 78 8.56 21.91 6.90
C ASP A 78 7.24 22.05 6.13
N PRO A 79 7.05 21.36 5.00
CA PRO A 79 6.03 21.74 4.03
C PRO A 79 4.61 21.63 4.59
N CYS A 80 3.76 22.56 4.16
CA CYS A 80 2.34 22.55 4.47
C CYS A 80 1.49 22.03 3.30
N PRO A 81 0.33 21.40 3.58
CA PRO A 81 -0.50 20.84 2.52
C PRO A 81 -0.95 21.88 1.48
N PHE A 82 -1.21 23.12 1.90
CA PHE A 82 -1.71 24.18 1.04
C PHE A 82 -0.62 24.97 0.29
N GLU A 83 0.65 24.64 0.49
CA GLU A 83 1.78 25.25 -0.23
C GLU A 83 1.98 24.64 -1.61
N ILE A 84 1.13 23.70 -2.02
CA ILE A 84 1.12 23.13 -3.35
C ILE A 84 -0.24 23.32 -4.00
N GLU A 85 -0.22 23.54 -5.31
CA GLU A 85 -1.42 23.66 -6.15
C GLU A 85 -1.26 22.78 -7.39
N GLN A 86 -2.35 22.14 -7.78
CA GLN A 86 -2.44 21.44 -9.04
C GLN A 86 -2.35 22.46 -10.18
N GLY A 87 -1.39 22.32 -11.07
CA GLY A 87 -1.36 23.13 -12.29
C GLY A 87 -2.19 22.49 -13.39
N SER A 88 -1.70 22.59 -14.63
CA SER A 88 -2.53 22.30 -15.80
C SER A 88 -2.94 20.84 -16.01
N LEU A 89 -2.44 19.88 -15.23
CA LEU A 89 -2.56 18.41 -15.42
C LEU A 89 -3.64 17.80 -14.55
N GLY A 90 -4.43 16.85 -15.05
CA GLY A 90 -5.51 16.19 -14.29
C GLY A 90 -4.99 15.15 -13.29
N ASN A 91 -4.01 15.51 -12.47
CA ASN A 91 -3.40 14.67 -11.45
C ASN A 91 -3.80 15.06 -10.01
N CYS A 92 -5.02 15.58 -9.84
CA CYS A 92 -5.60 15.91 -8.53
C CYS A 92 -5.45 14.77 -7.51
N TRP A 93 -5.58 13.51 -7.97
CA TRP A 93 -5.37 12.29 -7.19
C TRP A 93 -3.97 12.25 -6.53
N LEU A 94 -2.93 12.66 -7.25
CA LEU A 94 -1.57 12.71 -6.73
C LEU A 94 -1.39 13.93 -5.82
N ILE A 95 -1.88 15.11 -6.22
CA ILE A 95 -1.73 16.33 -5.41
C ILE A 95 -2.43 16.15 -4.05
N ALA A 96 -3.64 15.61 -4.01
CA ALA A 96 -4.35 15.29 -2.76
C ALA A 96 -3.55 14.32 -1.88
N ALA A 97 -2.90 13.30 -2.46
CA ALA A 97 -2.04 12.40 -1.70
C ALA A 97 -0.77 13.10 -1.18
N LEU A 98 -0.17 14.01 -1.96
CA LEU A 98 0.98 14.83 -1.52
C LEU A 98 0.59 15.76 -0.36
N MET A 99 -0.59 16.38 -0.42
CA MET A 99 -1.14 17.20 0.67
C MET A 99 -1.23 16.40 1.98
N CYS A 100 -1.63 15.12 1.92
CA CYS A 100 -1.71 14.25 3.09
C CYS A 100 -0.34 14.01 3.76
N ILE A 101 0.76 14.02 3.00
CA ILE A 101 2.10 13.73 3.52
C ILE A 101 2.95 14.97 3.81
N ALA A 102 2.49 16.18 3.45
CA ALA A 102 3.28 17.41 3.59
C ALA A 102 3.82 17.61 5.03
N ARG A 103 2.98 17.47 6.07
CA ARG A 103 3.44 17.58 7.48
C ARG A 103 3.95 16.27 8.08
N ARG A 104 4.13 15.23 7.26
CA ARG A 104 4.64 13.92 7.67
C ARG A 104 6.12 13.82 7.33
N LYS A 105 6.94 14.52 8.12
CA LYS A 105 8.40 14.55 7.95
C LYS A 105 9.03 13.15 7.89
N ASP A 106 8.48 12.20 8.65
CA ASP A 106 8.88 10.79 8.61
C ASP A 106 8.65 10.14 7.23
N ILE A 107 7.57 10.49 6.55
CA ILE A 107 7.27 10.02 5.20
C ILE A 107 8.10 10.79 4.17
N LEU A 108 8.18 12.12 4.27
CA LEU A 108 8.93 12.94 3.31
C LEU A 108 10.42 12.64 3.31
N GLU A 109 11.07 12.53 4.48
CA GLU A 109 12.49 12.16 4.55
C GLU A 109 12.75 10.73 4.05
N HIS A 110 11.73 9.87 4.13
CA HIS A 110 11.77 8.53 3.58
C HIS A 110 11.64 8.53 2.05
N VAL A 111 10.61 9.20 1.51
CA VAL A 111 10.29 9.26 0.07
C VAL A 111 11.34 10.09 -0.69
N LEU A 112 11.76 11.22 -0.14
CA LEU A 112 12.63 12.18 -0.78
C LEU A 112 13.81 12.52 0.15
N PRO A 113 14.80 11.62 0.30
CA PRO A 113 15.93 11.87 1.19
C PRO A 113 16.72 13.10 0.73
N ARG A 114 16.97 14.02 1.67
CA ARG A 114 17.83 15.19 1.43
C ARG A 114 19.30 14.75 1.40
N ARG A 115 19.99 15.08 0.32
CA ARG A 115 21.42 14.80 0.13
C ARG A 115 22.14 16.08 -0.28
N ASP A 116 23.44 16.09 -0.02
CA ASP A 116 24.33 17.16 -0.44
C ASP A 116 24.34 17.31 -1.97
N TYR A 117 24.22 16.20 -2.70
CA TYR A 117 24.22 16.16 -4.16
C TYR A 117 22.94 16.63 -4.86
N ASN A 118 21.85 16.87 -4.11
CA ASN A 118 20.61 17.38 -4.70
C ASN A 118 20.83 18.76 -5.33
N VAL A 119 21.62 19.62 -4.69
CA VAL A 119 21.75 21.03 -5.08
C VAL A 119 22.89 21.25 -6.08
N ASP A 120 24.06 20.68 -5.83
CA ASP A 120 25.26 20.92 -6.66
C ASP A 120 25.35 20.00 -7.88
N CYS A 121 24.90 18.75 -7.77
CA CYS A 121 24.90 17.77 -8.87
C CYS A 121 23.54 17.59 -9.54
N GLY A 122 22.44 18.06 -8.92
CA GLY A 122 21.09 17.90 -9.47
C GLY A 122 20.59 16.46 -9.52
N ILE A 123 21.14 15.56 -8.71
CA ILE A 123 20.65 14.19 -8.56
C ILE A 123 19.54 14.18 -7.51
N VAL A 124 18.36 13.72 -7.87
CA VAL A 124 17.25 13.54 -6.93
C VAL A 124 16.83 12.07 -6.92
N GLN A 125 16.70 11.51 -5.72
CA GLN A 125 16.20 10.17 -5.51
C GLN A 125 14.80 10.26 -4.91
N VAL A 126 13.82 9.63 -5.56
CA VAL A 126 12.47 9.47 -5.03
C VAL A 126 12.21 7.99 -4.79
N ARG A 127 11.93 7.62 -3.56
CA ARG A 127 11.65 6.24 -3.13
C ARG A 127 10.15 6.02 -3.20
N LEU A 128 9.71 5.13 -4.08
CA LEU A 128 8.31 4.78 -4.29
C LEU A 128 8.11 3.27 -4.15
N PHE A 129 6.97 2.87 -3.62
CA PHE A 129 6.55 1.48 -3.52
C PHE A 129 5.69 1.12 -4.73
N ILE A 130 6.31 0.54 -5.74
CA ILE A 130 5.67 0.23 -7.03
C ILE A 130 5.58 -1.29 -7.19
N ASP A 131 4.40 -1.79 -7.54
CA ASP A 131 4.12 -3.21 -7.79
C ASP A 131 4.55 -4.14 -6.65
N GLY A 132 4.36 -3.70 -5.40
CA GLY A 132 4.69 -4.49 -4.21
C GLY A 132 6.15 -4.42 -3.76
N GLU A 133 6.99 -3.63 -4.45
CA GLU A 133 8.41 -3.50 -4.14
C GLU A 133 8.83 -2.03 -3.98
N TRP A 134 9.77 -1.77 -3.09
CA TRP A 134 10.39 -0.46 -2.99
C TRP A 134 11.39 -0.25 -4.12
N GLN A 135 11.26 0.87 -4.83
CA GLN A 135 12.12 1.27 -5.94
C GLN A 135 12.66 2.68 -5.69
N VAL A 136 13.89 2.95 -6.14
CA VAL A 136 14.49 4.30 -6.09
C VAL A 136 14.50 4.88 -7.48
N ILE A 137 13.57 5.80 -7.72
CA ILE A 137 13.44 6.53 -8.97
C ILE A 137 14.42 7.69 -8.95
N LYS A 138 15.51 7.54 -9.70
CA LYS A 138 16.52 8.58 -9.89
C LYS A 138 16.07 9.50 -11.01
N ILE A 139 16.00 10.80 -10.73
CA ILE A 139 15.65 11.86 -11.67
C ILE A 139 16.67 12.99 -11.58
N ASP A 140 16.76 13.81 -12.62
CA ASP A 140 17.42 15.11 -12.53
C ASP A 140 16.48 16.18 -11.97
N TYR A 141 17.05 17.28 -11.49
CA TYR A 141 16.30 18.37 -10.86
C TYR A 141 15.56 19.32 -11.83
N HIS A 142 15.61 19.15 -13.15
CA HIS A 142 14.99 20.11 -14.06
C HIS A 142 13.47 19.90 -14.06
N ILE A 143 12.72 20.98 -13.89
CA ILE A 143 11.26 21.02 -13.81
C ILE A 143 10.71 21.79 -15.03
N PRO A 144 9.63 21.32 -15.67
CA PRO A 144 9.02 22.02 -16.80
C PRO A 144 8.32 23.30 -16.36
N GLN A 145 8.44 24.35 -17.17
CA GLN A 145 7.96 25.70 -16.85
C GLN A 145 6.91 26.24 -17.84
N ILE A 146 5.98 27.05 -17.35
CA ILE A 146 5.17 27.93 -18.19
C ILE A 146 5.21 29.34 -17.61
N ASP A 147 5.63 30.31 -18.43
CA ASP A 147 5.53 31.75 -18.16
C ASP A 147 6.23 32.25 -16.87
N GLY A 148 7.22 31.52 -16.36
CA GLY A 148 7.96 31.88 -15.14
C GLY A 148 7.87 30.80 -14.05
N ASP A 149 6.77 30.06 -14.05
CA ASP A 149 6.36 29.19 -12.95
C ASP A 149 6.39 27.72 -13.33
N GLU A 150 6.34 26.83 -12.35
CA GLU A 150 6.20 25.40 -12.56
C GLU A 150 4.92 25.10 -13.37
N ARG A 151 5.05 24.22 -14.35
CA ARG A 151 3.96 23.91 -15.30
C ARG A 151 2.84 23.05 -14.70
N PHE A 152 3.23 22.09 -13.87
CA PHE A 152 2.38 21.04 -13.34
C PHE A 152 2.11 21.35 -11.88
N VAL A 153 2.58 20.56 -10.90
CA VAL A 153 2.46 21.02 -9.52
C VAL A 153 3.23 22.32 -9.30
N GLN A 154 2.54 23.33 -8.78
CA GLN A 154 3.12 24.60 -8.38
C GLN A 154 3.38 24.56 -6.90
N SER A 155 4.58 24.94 -6.50
CA SER A 155 4.96 24.98 -5.09
C SER A 155 5.22 26.42 -4.68
N TYR A 156 4.71 26.80 -3.52
CA TYR A 156 4.96 28.10 -2.92
C TYR A 156 6.22 28.02 -2.03
N PHE A 157 6.85 29.16 -1.76
CA PHE A 157 7.95 29.28 -0.79
C PHE A 157 9.25 28.52 -1.10
N LYS A 158 9.60 28.38 -2.38
CA LYS A 158 10.95 27.93 -2.81
C LYS A 158 11.25 26.46 -2.48
N GLU A 159 10.23 25.64 -2.27
CA GLU A 159 10.37 24.21 -2.01
C GLU A 159 9.93 23.39 -3.22
N PHE A 160 10.72 22.41 -3.65
CA PHE A 160 10.48 21.66 -4.90
C PHE A 160 10.08 20.19 -4.67
N TRP A 161 9.83 19.79 -3.43
CA TRP A 161 9.55 18.40 -3.08
C TRP A 161 8.41 17.79 -3.89
N ALA A 162 7.30 18.51 -4.02
CA ALA A 162 6.13 18.03 -4.74
C ALA A 162 6.43 17.87 -6.23
N ALA A 163 7.14 18.83 -6.84
CA ALA A 163 7.56 18.77 -8.23
C ALA A 163 8.51 17.61 -8.51
N PHE A 164 9.43 17.30 -7.59
CA PHE A 164 10.30 16.13 -7.73
C PHE A 164 9.55 14.81 -7.60
N ILE A 165 8.63 14.70 -6.65
CA ILE A 165 7.82 13.50 -6.49
C ILE A 165 6.91 13.31 -7.71
N GLU A 166 6.24 14.38 -8.17
CA GLU A 166 5.42 14.36 -9.39
C GLU A 166 6.23 13.92 -10.62
N LYS A 167 7.46 14.43 -10.79
CA LYS A 167 8.37 14.02 -11.86
C LYS A 167 8.74 12.53 -11.77
N ALA A 168 8.95 12.00 -10.58
CA ALA A 168 9.23 10.58 -10.39
C ALA A 168 8.02 9.70 -10.72
N PHE A 169 6.81 10.11 -10.34
CA PHE A 169 5.58 9.43 -10.76
C PHE A 169 5.41 9.45 -12.28
N ALA A 170 5.66 10.60 -12.91
CA ALA A 170 5.65 10.74 -14.37
C ALA A 170 6.67 9.79 -15.04
N LYS A 171 7.88 9.67 -14.49
CA LYS A 171 8.89 8.71 -14.96
C LYS A 171 8.42 7.26 -14.85
N VAL A 172 7.82 6.88 -13.71
CA VAL A 172 7.28 5.52 -13.50
C VAL A 172 6.15 5.21 -14.49
N LYS A 173 5.26 6.18 -14.74
CA LYS A 173 4.15 6.03 -15.69
C LYS A 173 4.58 6.17 -17.16
N GLY A 174 5.76 6.73 -17.42
CA GLY A 174 6.37 6.89 -18.74
C GLY A 174 6.39 8.33 -19.26
N SER A 175 5.44 9.18 -18.85
CA SER A 175 5.46 10.63 -19.13
C SER A 175 4.54 11.40 -18.17
N TYR A 176 4.63 12.73 -18.16
CA TYR A 176 3.67 13.56 -17.40
C TYR A 176 2.23 13.42 -17.93
N GLY A 177 2.05 13.23 -19.23
CA GLY A 177 0.73 13.01 -19.84
C GLY A 177 0.00 11.79 -19.29
N GLU A 178 0.74 10.78 -18.81
CA GLU A 178 0.19 9.55 -18.21
C GLU A 178 -0.25 9.71 -16.75
N LEU A 179 -0.11 10.91 -16.16
CA LEU A 179 -0.67 11.22 -14.84
C LEU A 179 -2.10 11.79 -14.92
N ASP A 180 -2.63 12.02 -16.12
CA ASP A 180 -3.98 12.53 -16.35
C ASP A 180 -5.03 11.45 -16.02
N GLY A 181 -5.73 11.61 -14.89
CA GLY A 181 -6.62 10.61 -14.33
C GLY A 181 -5.86 9.52 -13.57
N GLY A 182 -6.25 9.27 -12.32
CA GLY A 182 -5.58 8.27 -11.47
C GLY A 182 -6.26 8.10 -10.12
N ASP A 183 -5.62 7.30 -9.27
CA ASP A 183 -6.18 6.81 -8.00
C ASP A 183 -5.32 7.32 -6.83
N ALA A 184 -5.96 8.06 -5.91
CA ALA A 184 -5.26 8.66 -4.77
C ALA A 184 -4.87 7.61 -3.73
N GLY A 185 -5.65 6.54 -3.58
CA GLY A 185 -5.27 5.36 -2.83
C GLY A 185 -3.98 4.74 -3.36
N TRP A 186 -3.85 4.58 -4.68
CA TRP A 186 -2.61 4.09 -5.30
C TRP A 186 -1.43 5.04 -5.05
N ALA A 187 -1.63 6.36 -5.13
CA ALA A 187 -0.58 7.33 -4.77
C ALA A 187 -0.11 7.16 -3.32
N LEU A 188 -1.05 7.04 -2.37
CA LEU A 188 -0.75 6.83 -0.96
C LEU A 188 -0.04 5.49 -0.72
N GLU A 189 -0.41 4.42 -1.42
CA GLU A 189 0.33 3.15 -1.38
C GLU A 189 1.77 3.35 -1.87
N CYS A 190 1.97 4.03 -3.00
CA CYS A 190 3.29 4.30 -3.57
C CYS A 190 4.18 5.13 -2.63
N LEU A 191 3.60 6.13 -1.96
CA LEU A 191 4.34 7.03 -1.07
C LEU A 191 4.69 6.39 0.27
N THR A 192 3.94 5.37 0.72
CA THR A 192 4.06 4.86 2.09
C THR A 192 4.37 3.38 2.20
N GLY A 193 4.18 2.62 1.13
CA GLY A 193 4.16 1.14 1.14
C GLY A 193 3.03 0.53 1.96
N ASN A 194 2.12 1.33 2.53
CA ASN A 194 0.99 0.84 3.31
C ASN A 194 -0.23 0.69 2.40
N ARG A 195 -1.01 -0.37 2.63
CA ARG A 195 -2.23 -0.62 1.87
C ARG A 195 -3.24 0.50 2.04
N CYS A 196 -3.84 0.88 0.92
CA CYS A 196 -5.01 1.72 0.84
C CYS A 196 -6.24 0.84 0.60
N SER A 197 -7.36 1.28 1.15
CA SER A 197 -8.67 0.70 0.86
C SER A 197 -9.62 1.82 0.49
N SER A 198 -10.30 1.68 -0.65
CA SER A 198 -11.40 2.56 -1.02
C SER A 198 -12.68 2.08 -0.34
N ILE A 199 -13.47 3.04 0.16
CA ILE A 199 -14.73 2.81 0.87
C ILE A 199 -15.75 3.79 0.31
N GLU A 200 -16.88 3.28 -0.19
CA GLU A 200 -18.02 4.14 -0.51
C GLU A 200 -18.52 4.82 0.79
N VAL A 201 -18.60 6.15 0.78
CA VAL A 201 -18.96 6.96 1.96
C VAL A 201 -20.32 6.55 2.51
N ASN A 202 -21.25 6.17 1.64
CA ASN A 202 -22.62 5.78 2.00
C ASN A 202 -22.78 4.31 2.41
N ASP A 203 -21.76 3.48 2.23
CA ASP A 203 -21.80 2.05 2.62
C ASP A 203 -21.54 1.81 4.11
N LYS A 204 -20.96 2.80 4.80
CA LYS A 204 -20.69 2.73 6.24
C LYS A 204 -21.76 3.44 7.05
N SER A 205 -21.99 2.93 8.27
CA SER A 205 -22.72 3.70 9.26
C SER A 205 -21.97 5.02 9.55
N PRO A 206 -22.68 6.14 9.82
CA PRO A 206 -22.04 7.40 10.16
C PRO A 206 -21.05 7.28 11.33
N ASP A 207 -21.33 6.41 12.31
CA ASP A 207 -20.45 6.18 13.45
C ASP A 207 -19.14 5.46 13.04
N ASP A 208 -19.22 4.43 12.18
CA ASP A 208 -18.04 3.72 11.68
C ASP A 208 -17.20 4.58 10.74
N LEU A 209 -17.84 5.41 9.92
CA LEU A 209 -17.18 6.37 9.06
C LEU A 209 -16.46 7.43 9.90
N TRP A 210 -17.14 8.02 10.89
CA TRP A 210 -16.52 8.98 11.80
C TRP A 210 -15.33 8.39 12.56
N LYS A 211 -15.46 7.15 13.03
CA LYS A 211 -14.34 6.43 13.65
C LYS A 211 -13.16 6.26 12.69
N THR A 212 -13.43 5.99 11.42
CA THR A 212 -12.37 5.89 10.39
C THR A 212 -11.68 7.23 10.18
N LEU A 213 -12.45 8.33 10.07
CA LEU A 213 -11.96 9.68 9.84
C LEU A 213 -11.17 10.25 11.03
N THR A 214 -11.42 9.76 12.24
CA THR A 214 -10.76 10.22 13.48
C THR A 214 -9.63 9.30 13.93
N GLU A 215 -9.36 8.22 13.20
CA GLU A 215 -8.25 7.33 13.53
C GLU A 215 -6.92 8.04 13.28
N ALA A 216 -6.08 8.09 14.31
CA ALA A 216 -4.80 8.76 14.25
C ALA A 216 -3.89 8.11 13.18
N ASP A 217 -3.04 8.93 12.57
CA ASP A 217 -2.05 8.57 11.56
C ASP A 217 -2.57 8.12 10.19
N TYR A 218 -3.87 7.85 10.01
CA TYR A 218 -4.40 7.51 8.69
C TYR A 218 -4.25 8.68 7.71
N LEU A 219 -3.83 8.35 6.49
CA LEU A 219 -3.80 9.30 5.38
C LEU A 219 -5.00 9.01 4.51
N MET A 220 -5.78 10.05 4.20
CA MET A 220 -7.08 9.86 3.58
C MET A 220 -7.31 10.88 2.48
N ALA A 221 -7.85 10.41 1.37
CA ALA A 221 -8.30 11.24 0.27
C ALA A 221 -9.74 10.88 -0.06
N VAL A 222 -10.50 11.81 -0.60
CA VAL A 222 -11.92 11.63 -0.88
C VAL A 222 -12.25 12.18 -2.26
N SER A 223 -13.11 11.51 -3.01
CA SER A 223 -13.53 11.94 -4.35
C SER A 223 -14.99 12.40 -4.39
N ILE A 224 -15.28 13.21 -5.38
CA ILE A 224 -16.63 13.44 -5.89
C ILE A 224 -16.65 12.87 -7.32
N ASN A 225 -17.55 11.93 -7.57
CA ASN A 225 -17.65 11.26 -8.86
C ASN A 225 -18.33 12.16 -9.92
N GLU A 226 -18.26 11.73 -11.18
CA GLU A 226 -18.99 12.40 -12.26
C GLU A 226 -20.49 12.41 -11.96
N LEU A 227 -21.13 13.55 -12.16
CA LEU A 227 -22.57 13.73 -11.99
C LEU A 227 -23.21 14.16 -13.30
N GLU A 228 -24.44 13.70 -13.53
CA GLU A 228 -25.26 14.10 -14.67
C GLU A 228 -25.34 15.63 -14.79
N GLU A 229 -25.19 16.12 -16.03
CA GLU A 229 -25.37 17.54 -16.36
C GLU A 229 -26.77 17.99 -15.93
N ASN A 230 -26.84 19.00 -15.05
CA ASN A 230 -28.06 19.56 -14.43
C ASN A 230 -28.68 18.78 -13.26
N SER A 231 -27.96 17.82 -12.65
CA SER A 231 -28.42 17.24 -11.38
C SER A 231 -28.46 18.29 -10.25
N TYR A 232 -29.44 18.16 -9.34
CA TYR A 232 -29.55 19.06 -8.19
C TYR A 232 -28.28 19.06 -7.32
N LYS A 233 -27.66 17.88 -7.14
CA LYS A 233 -26.39 17.73 -6.41
C LYS A 233 -25.27 18.54 -7.07
N LYS A 234 -25.15 18.53 -8.41
CA LYS A 234 -24.14 19.32 -9.13
C LYS A 234 -24.31 20.82 -8.93
N THR A 235 -25.53 21.33 -9.00
CA THR A 235 -25.81 22.76 -8.70
C THR A 235 -25.49 23.13 -7.24
N GLU A 236 -25.76 22.25 -6.28
CA GLU A 236 -25.36 22.49 -4.89
C GLU A 236 -23.83 22.52 -4.73
N LEU A 237 -23.11 21.59 -5.37
CA LEU A 237 -21.65 21.56 -5.35
C LEU A 237 -21.03 22.82 -5.97
N GLU A 238 -21.56 23.31 -7.10
CA GLU A 238 -21.12 24.57 -7.73
C GLU A 238 -21.30 25.77 -6.78
N ASN A 239 -22.40 25.82 -6.01
CA ASN A 239 -22.61 26.87 -5.00
C ASN A 239 -21.65 26.75 -3.81
N LEU A 240 -21.18 25.55 -3.52
CA LEU A 240 -20.16 25.26 -2.52
C LEU A 240 -18.73 25.35 -3.08
N VAL A 241 -18.56 25.64 -4.37
CA VAL A 241 -17.26 25.69 -5.06
C VAL A 241 -16.53 24.33 -4.97
N LEU A 242 -17.28 23.23 -5.10
CA LEU A 242 -16.75 21.87 -5.16
C LEU A 242 -16.86 21.33 -6.58
N GLU A 243 -15.74 20.85 -7.11
CA GLU A 243 -15.61 20.21 -8.42
C GLU A 243 -15.94 18.71 -8.34
N THR A 244 -16.64 18.22 -9.38
CA THR A 244 -16.83 16.79 -9.65
C THR A 244 -15.63 16.22 -10.40
N GLU A 245 -15.49 14.89 -10.45
CA GLU A 245 -14.32 14.22 -11.03
C GLU A 245 -13.01 14.70 -10.39
N HIS A 246 -13.06 14.98 -9.10
CA HIS A 246 -11.97 15.60 -8.36
C HIS A 246 -11.72 14.91 -7.03
N VAL A 247 -10.45 14.88 -6.64
CA VAL A 247 -9.99 14.31 -5.37
C VAL A 247 -9.52 15.41 -4.43
N TYR A 248 -9.94 15.31 -3.17
CA TYR A 248 -9.59 16.20 -2.07
C TYR A 248 -8.84 15.42 -0.99
N SER A 249 -8.01 16.11 -0.22
CA SER A 249 -7.33 15.51 0.94
C SER A 249 -8.14 15.68 2.22
N ILE A 250 -8.11 14.68 3.11
CA ILE A 250 -8.63 14.78 4.47
C ILE A 250 -7.46 15.07 5.39
N LEU A 251 -7.41 16.29 5.92
CA LEU A 251 -6.26 16.79 6.69
C LEU A 251 -6.46 16.68 8.20
N ASP A 252 -7.71 16.74 8.67
CA ASP A 252 -8.07 16.63 10.09
C ASP A 252 -9.57 16.30 10.25
N ALA A 253 -9.96 15.74 11.39
CA ALA A 253 -11.36 15.53 11.76
C ALA A 253 -11.53 15.76 13.26
N LYS A 254 -12.38 16.71 13.65
CA LYS A 254 -12.57 17.08 15.06
C LYS A 254 -14.00 17.40 15.43
N GLN A 255 -14.31 17.21 16.71
CA GLN A 255 -15.56 17.67 17.29
C GLN A 255 -15.39 19.08 17.84
N HIS A 256 -16.35 19.96 17.54
CA HIS A 256 -16.40 21.33 18.05
C HIS A 256 -17.84 21.73 18.35
N HIS A 257 -18.09 22.23 19.58
CA HIS A 257 -19.43 22.60 20.06
C HIS A 257 -20.52 21.54 19.82
N GLY A 258 -20.18 20.25 19.96
CA GLY A 258 -21.12 19.13 19.76
C GLY A 258 -21.38 18.74 18.31
N TYR A 259 -20.71 19.39 17.34
CA TYR A 259 -20.76 19.04 15.93
C TYR A 259 -19.44 18.43 15.46
N GLN A 260 -19.52 17.56 14.46
CA GLN A 260 -18.38 16.91 13.82
C GLN A 260 -17.99 17.68 12.57
N TYR A 261 -16.70 18.00 12.45
CA TYR A 261 -16.14 18.72 11.32
C TYR A 261 -14.93 18.01 10.74
N ILE A 262 -14.76 18.13 9.43
CA ILE A 262 -13.66 17.56 8.66
C ILE A 262 -12.94 18.70 7.97
N LEU A 263 -11.62 18.73 8.08
CA LEU A 263 -10.77 19.65 7.34
C LEU A 263 -10.41 19.02 6.01
N ILE A 264 -10.86 19.65 4.94
CA ILE A 264 -10.68 19.21 3.57
C ILE A 264 -9.64 20.11 2.92
N GLY A 265 -8.60 19.52 2.32
CA GLY A 265 -7.64 20.22 1.48
C GLY A 265 -8.03 20.10 0.01
N SER A 266 -8.22 21.24 -0.65
CA SER A 266 -8.44 21.37 -2.08
C SER A 266 -7.12 21.54 -2.81
N THR A 267 -7.02 20.92 -3.99
CA THR A 267 -5.81 21.02 -4.82
C THR A 267 -5.74 22.33 -5.62
N TRP A 268 -6.75 23.20 -5.51
CA TRP A 268 -6.84 24.53 -6.09
C TRP A 268 -7.28 25.54 -5.03
N THR A 269 -7.05 26.84 -5.29
CA THR A 269 -7.67 27.92 -4.51
C THR A 269 -9.19 27.77 -4.50
N ASN A 270 -9.80 27.76 -3.32
CA ASN A 270 -11.23 27.53 -3.14
C ASN A 270 -11.86 28.63 -2.26
N ASP A 271 -12.85 29.34 -2.81
CA ASP A 271 -13.57 30.40 -2.11
C ASP A 271 -14.65 29.87 -1.15
N TYR A 272 -14.45 28.70 -0.54
CA TYR A 272 -15.41 28.09 0.39
C TYR A 272 -15.71 29.04 1.55
N LYS A 273 -16.94 29.59 1.57
CA LYS A 273 -17.27 30.81 2.34
C LYS A 273 -17.46 30.61 3.84
N HIS A 274 -17.30 29.38 4.36
CA HIS A 274 -17.56 29.06 5.76
C HIS A 274 -16.26 28.89 6.56
N LYS A 275 -15.70 30.00 7.07
CA LYS A 275 -14.63 29.97 8.08
C LYS A 275 -15.22 29.60 9.45
N ILE A 276 -15.43 28.30 9.70
CA ILE A 276 -16.01 27.76 10.96
C ILE A 276 -14.95 27.68 12.06
N LEU A 277 -13.78 27.18 11.69
CA LEU A 277 -12.63 26.90 12.54
C LEU A 277 -11.38 27.38 11.82
N PRO A 278 -10.31 27.75 12.54
CA PRO A 278 -9.03 28.00 11.88
C PRO A 278 -8.53 26.69 11.26
N VAL A 279 -7.97 26.77 10.05
CA VAL A 279 -7.38 25.62 9.34
C VAL A 279 -6.27 25.01 10.19
N TYR A 280 -5.43 25.84 10.83
CA TYR A 280 -4.43 25.43 11.81
C TYR A 280 -4.36 26.34 13.03
N SER A 281 -3.78 25.84 14.12
CA SER A 281 -3.51 26.67 15.30
C SER A 281 -2.50 27.77 14.95
N LYS A 282 -2.52 28.92 15.65
CA LYS A 282 -1.49 29.95 15.43
C LYS A 282 -0.09 29.43 15.68
N GLU A 283 0.12 28.51 16.62
CA GLU A 283 1.44 27.91 16.87
C GLU A 283 1.90 26.99 15.72
N ASP A 284 0.96 26.35 15.02
CA ASP A 284 1.23 25.57 13.80
C ASP A 284 1.40 26.47 12.56
N SER A 285 0.63 27.56 12.45
CA SER A 285 0.70 28.50 11.33
C SER A 285 1.83 29.52 11.47
N CYS A 286 2.37 29.75 12.67
CA CYS A 286 3.43 30.73 12.96
C CYS A 286 4.84 30.35 12.47
N LYS A 287 5.05 29.19 11.83
CA LYS A 287 6.31 28.93 11.12
C LYS A 287 6.29 29.36 9.65
N PHE A 288 5.11 29.62 9.10
CA PHE A 288 4.91 29.88 7.70
C PHE A 288 4.81 31.39 7.51
N TYR A 289 5.85 31.94 6.89
CA TYR A 289 5.88 33.34 6.48
C TYR A 289 4.85 33.54 5.37
N THR A 290 3.59 33.82 5.73
CA THR A 290 2.76 34.90 5.18
C THR A 290 1.34 34.82 5.73
N ASP A 291 0.80 35.97 6.17
CA ASP A 291 -0.63 36.27 6.24
C ASP A 291 -1.25 36.27 4.81
N ASP A 292 -1.07 35.21 4.02
CA ASP A 292 -1.63 35.10 2.67
C ASP A 292 -2.93 34.29 2.73
N ASP A 293 -4.04 35.03 2.85
CA ASP A 293 -5.40 34.48 2.79
C ASP A 293 -5.63 33.56 1.57
N ASN A 294 -4.86 33.73 0.47
CA ASN A 294 -4.99 32.88 -0.72
C ASN A 294 -4.49 31.46 -0.50
N ILE A 295 -3.48 31.26 0.35
CA ILE A 295 -2.91 29.93 0.61
C ILE A 295 -3.84 29.15 1.55
N GLU A 296 -4.35 29.80 2.61
CA GLU A 296 -5.34 29.16 3.50
C GLU A 296 -6.66 28.83 2.78
N SER A 297 -6.99 29.50 1.67
CA SER A 297 -8.18 29.20 0.87
C SER A 297 -8.20 27.78 0.28
N ARG A 298 -7.04 27.10 0.24
CA ARG A 298 -6.94 25.70 -0.23
C ARG A 298 -7.32 24.68 0.83
N ALA A 299 -7.82 25.10 1.99
CA ALA A 299 -8.35 24.19 2.98
C ALA A 299 -9.56 24.78 3.70
N PHE A 300 -10.57 23.95 3.96
CA PHE A 300 -11.80 24.41 4.60
C PHE A 300 -12.41 23.34 5.50
N TRP A 301 -13.14 23.80 6.51
CA TRP A 301 -13.87 22.93 7.42
C TRP A 301 -15.29 22.69 6.91
N MET A 302 -15.67 21.43 6.77
CA MET A 302 -17.02 21.00 6.39
C MET A 302 -17.68 20.22 7.53
N LYS A 303 -19.00 20.37 7.70
CA LYS A 303 -19.75 19.53 8.63
C LYS A 303 -19.78 18.08 8.14
N PHE A 304 -19.72 17.14 9.07
CA PHE A 304 -19.75 15.72 8.74
C PHE A 304 -21.01 15.30 7.95
N GLN A 305 -22.16 15.91 8.22
CA GLN A 305 -23.40 15.63 7.49
C GLN A 305 -23.33 16.09 6.02
N ASP A 306 -22.70 17.24 5.76
CA ASP A 306 -22.48 17.73 4.39
C ASP A 306 -21.45 16.83 3.69
N PHE A 307 -20.42 16.38 4.41
CA PHE A 307 -19.44 15.43 3.88
C PHE A 307 -20.09 14.14 3.36
N ILE A 308 -20.94 13.49 4.18
CA ILE A 308 -21.65 12.26 3.78
C ILE A 308 -22.55 12.51 2.55
N ARG A 309 -23.14 13.70 2.47
CA ARG A 309 -24.07 14.06 1.39
C ARG A 309 -23.36 14.25 0.05
N TYR A 310 -22.16 14.83 0.06
CA TYR A 310 -21.52 15.34 -1.14
C TYR A 310 -20.42 14.44 -1.70
N PHE A 311 -19.65 13.79 -0.84
CA PHE A 311 -18.55 12.93 -1.24
C PHE A 311 -18.97 11.48 -1.48
N ASP A 312 -18.27 10.79 -2.38
CA ASP A 312 -18.65 9.47 -2.86
C ASP A 312 -17.68 8.38 -2.38
N ASP A 313 -16.39 8.46 -2.73
CA ASP A 313 -15.40 7.44 -2.36
C ASP A 313 -14.31 7.99 -1.44
N LEU A 314 -14.03 7.26 -0.34
CA LEU A 314 -12.99 7.57 0.63
C LEU A 314 -11.86 6.55 0.54
N ASP A 315 -10.70 7.00 0.08
CA ASP A 315 -9.45 6.26 0.09
C ASP A 315 -8.78 6.38 1.47
N VAL A 316 -8.55 5.23 2.12
CA VAL A 316 -7.96 5.17 3.47
C VAL A 316 -6.66 4.39 3.45
N CYS A 317 -5.54 5.11 3.51
CA CYS A 317 -4.23 4.53 3.72
C CYS A 317 -3.95 4.43 5.22
N LYS A 318 -3.91 3.18 5.70
CA LYS A 318 -3.69 2.87 7.12
C LYS A 318 -2.21 2.93 7.43
N TYR A 319 -1.66 4.14 7.47
CA TYR A 319 -0.24 4.37 7.63
C TYR A 319 0.31 3.74 8.91
N ARG A 320 1.48 3.11 8.77
CA ARG A 320 2.25 2.57 9.88
C ARG A 320 3.70 3.01 9.75
N LYS A 321 4.17 3.74 10.75
CA LYS A 321 5.45 4.45 10.76
C LYS A 321 6.66 3.58 10.48
N ILE A 322 6.65 2.34 10.99
CA ILE A 322 7.77 1.42 10.84
C ILE A 322 7.19 0.03 10.67
N PHE A 323 7.39 -0.54 9.48
CA PHE A 323 7.31 -1.98 9.29
C PHE A 323 8.54 -2.45 8.53
N HIS A 324 9.16 -3.50 9.06
CA HIS A 324 10.19 -4.27 8.38
C HIS A 324 9.49 -5.37 7.60
N GLN A 325 9.97 -5.60 6.39
CA GLN A 325 9.36 -6.53 5.47
C GLN A 325 10.39 -7.53 4.94
N ARG A 326 9.94 -8.77 4.76
CA ARG A 326 10.65 -9.79 3.98
C ARG A 326 9.68 -10.37 2.98
N CYS A 327 10.00 -10.18 1.70
CA CYS A 327 9.22 -10.71 0.59
C CYS A 327 10.02 -11.75 -0.18
N PHE A 328 9.34 -12.76 -0.68
CA PHE A 328 9.91 -13.72 -1.62
C PHE A 328 8.81 -14.38 -2.44
N SER A 329 9.15 -14.74 -3.67
CA SER A 329 8.31 -15.59 -4.51
C SER A 329 8.74 -17.04 -4.35
N GLN A 330 7.76 -17.92 -4.23
CA GLN A 330 7.93 -19.36 -4.06
C GLN A 330 7.16 -20.09 -5.14
N THR A 331 7.87 -20.80 -6.00
CA THR A 331 7.27 -21.62 -7.04
C THR A 331 7.26 -23.09 -6.61
N ILE A 332 6.08 -23.70 -6.49
CA ILE A 332 5.86 -25.06 -6.01
C ILE A 332 5.22 -25.90 -7.11
N LYS A 333 5.94 -26.89 -7.63
CA LYS A 333 5.34 -27.95 -8.46
C LYS A 333 5.24 -29.25 -7.67
N ARG A 334 4.00 -29.68 -7.38
CA ARG A 334 3.75 -30.92 -6.64
C ARG A 334 3.63 -32.09 -7.59
N THR A 335 4.29 -33.20 -7.26
CA THR A 335 4.14 -34.47 -7.96
C THR A 335 3.80 -35.52 -6.93
N VAL A 336 2.89 -36.43 -7.26
CA VAL A 336 2.45 -37.51 -6.36
C VAL A 336 3.67 -38.32 -5.88
N ASN A 337 3.71 -38.64 -4.58
CA ASN A 337 4.77 -39.41 -3.91
C ASN A 337 6.16 -38.74 -3.82
N GLN A 338 6.26 -37.44 -4.08
CA GLN A 338 7.49 -36.68 -3.81
C GLN A 338 7.35 -35.87 -2.52
N ASP A 339 8.44 -35.75 -1.77
CA ASP A 339 8.49 -34.90 -0.57
C ASP A 339 7.94 -33.49 -0.87
N CYS A 340 7.19 -32.94 0.08
CA CYS A 340 6.74 -31.57 0.04
C CYS A 340 7.73 -30.66 0.76
N GLN A 341 7.88 -29.44 0.25
CA GLN A 341 8.71 -28.43 0.90
C GLN A 341 7.85 -27.47 1.67
N VAL A 342 8.27 -27.21 2.90
CA VAL A 342 7.53 -26.44 3.88
C VAL A 342 8.38 -25.26 4.29
N LEU A 343 7.74 -24.09 4.40
CA LEU A 343 8.41 -22.90 4.89
C LEU A 343 8.69 -23.07 6.39
N ARG A 344 9.93 -22.80 6.78
CA ARG A 344 10.36 -22.72 8.17
C ARG A 344 10.62 -21.27 8.53
N LEU A 345 9.96 -20.82 9.59
CA LEU A 345 10.16 -19.50 10.21
C LEU A 345 10.80 -19.73 11.58
N ASP A 346 12.01 -19.22 11.77
CA ASP A 346 12.64 -19.16 13.08
C ASP A 346 12.64 -17.72 13.59
N THR A 347 12.30 -17.55 14.86
CA THR A 347 12.38 -16.25 15.53
C THR A 347 13.08 -16.43 16.88
N GLN A 348 14.09 -15.61 17.16
CA GLN A 348 14.83 -15.65 18.44
C GLN A 348 14.16 -14.83 19.53
N GLN A 349 13.24 -13.94 19.14
CA GLN A 349 12.47 -13.07 20.03
C GLN A 349 10.98 -13.19 19.74
N ARG A 350 10.15 -12.70 20.66
CA ARG A 350 8.71 -12.63 20.42
C ARG A 350 8.43 -11.63 19.30
N GLN A 351 7.77 -12.08 18.24
CA GLN A 351 7.60 -11.32 17.01
C GLN A 351 6.13 -11.33 16.58
N ASN A 352 5.57 -10.15 16.30
CA ASN A 352 4.23 -10.03 15.73
C ASN A 352 4.35 -9.84 14.22
N PHE A 353 3.66 -10.68 13.44
CA PHE A 353 3.64 -10.59 12.00
C PHE A 353 2.25 -10.29 11.48
N ARG A 354 2.21 -9.53 10.39
CA ARG A 354 1.20 -9.65 9.36
C ARG A 354 1.79 -10.50 8.25
N ILE A 355 1.05 -11.49 7.77
CA ILE A 355 1.50 -12.39 6.71
C ILE A 355 0.51 -12.29 5.56
N LYS A 356 1.02 -11.96 4.37
CA LYS A 356 0.25 -12.01 3.12
C LYS A 356 0.82 -13.11 2.23
N ILE A 357 -0.05 -13.87 1.57
CA ILE A 357 0.32 -14.79 0.50
C ILE A 357 -0.60 -14.51 -0.69
N THR A 358 -0.03 -14.21 -1.84
CA THR A 358 -0.77 -14.00 -3.09
C THR A 358 -0.30 -14.97 -4.17
N SER A 359 -1.10 -15.16 -5.21
CA SER A 359 -0.71 -15.88 -6.44
C SER A 359 -1.24 -15.10 -7.63
N GLU A 360 -0.37 -14.77 -8.58
CA GLU A 360 -0.72 -14.02 -9.81
C GLU A 360 -1.32 -14.93 -10.91
N GLU A 361 -1.22 -16.26 -10.79
CA GLU A 361 -1.86 -17.27 -11.66
C GLU A 361 -2.92 -18.05 -10.85
N ASP A 362 -4.08 -18.51 -11.36
CA ASP A 362 -4.41 -19.01 -12.69
C ASP A 362 -5.93 -18.88 -12.96
N SER A 363 -6.34 -18.43 -14.15
CA SER A 363 -7.73 -18.30 -14.57
C SER A 363 -8.36 -19.68 -14.85
N SER A 364 -8.47 -20.51 -13.81
CA SER A 364 -9.27 -21.73 -13.89
C SER A 364 -10.69 -21.43 -13.39
N ASP A 365 -11.70 -21.89 -14.13
CA ASP A 365 -13.12 -21.79 -13.77
C ASP A 365 -13.49 -22.63 -12.51
N HIS A 366 -12.51 -23.10 -11.74
CA HIS A 366 -12.70 -24.03 -10.64
C HIS A 366 -12.18 -23.46 -9.32
N VAL A 367 -13.10 -23.31 -8.36
CA VAL A 367 -12.78 -22.89 -6.99
C VAL A 367 -11.87 -23.92 -6.33
N THR A 368 -10.72 -23.48 -5.82
CA THR A 368 -9.82 -24.30 -4.98
C THR A 368 -9.98 -23.92 -3.52
N TYR A 369 -10.09 -24.93 -2.65
CA TYR A 369 -9.99 -24.71 -1.20
C TYR A 369 -8.52 -24.76 -0.79
N MET A 370 -8.13 -23.82 0.05
CA MET A 370 -6.74 -23.64 0.45
C MET A 370 -6.65 -23.47 1.95
N TYR A 371 -5.55 -23.96 2.51
CA TYR A 371 -5.25 -23.89 3.93
C TYR A 371 -3.80 -23.51 4.15
N LEU A 372 -3.57 -22.64 5.12
CA LEU A 372 -2.27 -22.38 5.69
C LEU A 372 -2.27 -22.85 7.15
N ASN A 373 -1.60 -23.97 7.38
CA ASN A 373 -1.45 -24.56 8.70
C ASN A 373 -0.07 -24.23 9.26
N ILE A 374 -0.05 -23.59 10.42
CA ILE A 374 1.15 -23.16 11.11
C ILE A 374 1.36 -24.13 12.28
N HIS A 375 2.49 -24.81 12.31
CA HIS A 375 2.86 -25.75 13.36
C HIS A 375 4.10 -25.26 14.10
N ARG A 376 4.20 -25.54 15.40
CA ARG A 376 5.46 -25.37 16.13
C ARG A 376 6.37 -26.55 15.82
N ALA A 377 7.65 -26.30 15.58
CA ALA A 377 8.63 -27.36 15.41
C ALA A 377 8.87 -28.08 16.75
N THR A 378 9.11 -29.39 16.68
CA THR A 378 9.60 -30.16 17.83
C THR A 378 11.10 -29.96 18.02
N SER A 379 11.63 -30.37 19.18
CA SER A 379 13.08 -30.36 19.47
C SER A 379 13.91 -31.16 18.45
N ASN A 380 13.30 -32.14 17.77
CA ASN A 380 13.94 -32.96 16.74
C ASN A 380 13.71 -32.41 15.31
N ASN A 381 13.32 -31.15 15.18
CA ASN A 381 13.07 -30.49 13.91
C ASN A 381 11.99 -31.18 13.05
N LYS A 382 10.94 -31.70 13.70
CA LYS A 382 9.76 -32.28 13.03
C LYS A 382 8.55 -31.36 13.18
N CYS A 383 7.58 -31.50 12.28
CA CYS A 383 6.29 -30.84 12.42
C CYS A 383 5.64 -31.28 13.74
N GLY A 384 5.34 -30.34 14.63
CA GLY A 384 4.79 -30.59 15.96
C GLY A 384 3.35 -30.12 16.08
N GLU A 385 3.01 -29.56 17.24
CA GLU A 385 1.66 -29.09 17.54
C GLU A 385 1.18 -28.04 16.53
N LEU A 386 -0.06 -28.20 16.04
CA LEU A 386 -0.73 -27.17 15.24
C LEU A 386 -0.93 -25.92 16.07
N PHE A 387 -0.34 -24.81 15.66
CA PHE A 387 -0.45 -23.50 16.28
C PHE A 387 -1.67 -22.72 15.77
N LYS A 388 -1.86 -22.67 14.44
CA LYS A 388 -2.95 -21.92 13.80
C LYS A 388 -3.32 -22.52 12.45
N THR A 389 -4.59 -22.47 12.10
CA THR A 389 -5.10 -22.72 10.74
C THR A 389 -5.76 -21.46 10.20
N VAL A 390 -5.53 -21.19 8.91
CA VAL A 390 -6.23 -20.19 8.11
C VAL A 390 -6.70 -20.88 6.85
N GLU A 391 -7.95 -20.64 6.44
CA GLU A 391 -8.51 -21.18 5.20
C GLU A 391 -8.90 -20.04 4.26
N ASP A 392 -8.93 -20.36 2.97
CA ASP A 392 -9.45 -19.49 1.93
C ASP A 392 -10.03 -20.31 0.78
N LYS A 393 -10.84 -19.68 -0.08
CA LYS A 393 -11.37 -20.30 -1.30
C LYS A 393 -11.36 -19.30 -2.45
N GLY A 394 -11.00 -19.74 -3.64
CA GLY A 394 -11.03 -18.87 -4.81
C GLY A 394 -10.43 -19.50 -6.05
N SER A 395 -10.47 -18.75 -7.14
CA SER A 395 -9.66 -18.97 -8.34
C SER A 395 -8.26 -18.37 -8.20
N SER A 396 -8.08 -17.36 -7.34
CA SER A 396 -6.80 -16.80 -6.92
C SER A 396 -6.53 -17.07 -5.43
N ILE A 397 -5.27 -16.99 -5.05
CA ILE A 397 -4.80 -17.17 -3.68
C ILE A 397 -4.64 -15.79 -3.05
N GLU A 398 -5.39 -15.45 -1.99
CA GLU A 398 -5.14 -14.25 -1.19
C GLU A 398 -5.31 -14.51 0.31
N PHE A 399 -4.26 -15.03 0.93
CA PHE A 399 -4.22 -15.15 2.39
C PHE A 399 -3.79 -13.84 3.01
N LEU A 400 -4.56 -13.37 4.00
CA LEU A 400 -4.16 -12.29 4.87
C LEU A 400 -4.34 -12.63 6.35
N ILE A 401 -3.24 -12.84 7.03
CA ILE A 401 -3.19 -12.89 8.49
C ILE A 401 -2.93 -11.48 9.00
N LYS A 402 -3.98 -10.79 9.47
CA LYS A 402 -3.90 -9.39 9.92
C LYS A 402 -2.93 -9.18 11.09
N SER A 403 -2.83 -10.15 11.99
CA SER A 403 -1.85 -10.17 13.09
C SER A 403 -1.73 -11.58 13.67
N ILE A 404 -0.50 -12.03 13.89
CA ILE A 404 -0.17 -13.28 14.58
C ILE A 404 1.12 -13.08 15.38
N THR A 405 1.15 -13.57 16.62
CA THR A 405 2.33 -13.43 17.47
C THR A 405 3.00 -14.77 17.64
N PHE A 406 4.29 -14.83 17.33
CA PHE A 406 5.14 -15.99 17.53
C PHE A 406 6.05 -15.73 18.73
N ASP A 407 6.09 -16.68 19.66
CA ASP A 407 7.10 -16.70 20.72
C ASP A 407 8.43 -17.23 20.16
N PRO A 408 9.57 -17.05 20.87
CA PRO A 408 10.84 -17.59 20.42
C PRO A 408 10.77 -19.10 20.09
N GLY A 409 11.28 -19.47 18.92
CA GLY A 409 11.31 -20.84 18.43
C GLY A 409 11.16 -20.94 16.92
N SER A 410 10.94 -22.18 16.48
CA SER A 410 10.82 -22.54 15.07
C SER A 410 9.39 -22.96 14.74
N TYR A 411 8.91 -22.54 13.59
CA TYR A 411 7.56 -22.78 13.11
C TYR A 411 7.60 -23.26 11.66
N PHE A 412 6.67 -24.16 11.32
CA PHE A 412 6.48 -24.67 9.97
C PHE A 412 5.16 -24.15 9.42
N LEU A 413 5.20 -23.47 8.29
CA LEU A 413 4.04 -22.95 7.58
C LEU A 413 3.76 -23.87 6.39
N VAL A 414 2.74 -24.72 6.57
CA VAL A 414 2.31 -25.75 5.63
C VAL A 414 1.17 -25.20 4.79
N PHE A 415 1.47 -24.80 3.56
CA PHE A 415 0.45 -24.41 2.57
C PHE A 415 -0.16 -25.65 1.92
N ILE A 416 -1.49 -25.70 1.78
CA ILE A 416 -2.23 -26.87 1.30
C ILE A 416 -3.33 -26.40 0.35
N GLY A 417 -3.31 -26.85 -0.91
CA GLY A 417 -4.40 -26.65 -1.87
C GLY A 417 -5.07 -27.99 -2.16
N THR A 418 -6.40 -28.01 -2.25
CA THR A 418 -7.17 -29.26 -2.41
C THR A 418 -7.25 -29.76 -3.85
N GLN A 419 -6.94 -28.91 -4.84
CA GLN A 419 -6.87 -29.38 -6.22
C GLN A 419 -5.55 -30.13 -6.44
N HIS A 420 -5.66 -31.38 -6.89
CA HIS A 420 -4.54 -32.12 -7.44
C HIS A 420 -4.37 -31.74 -8.90
N SER A 421 -3.42 -30.86 -9.19
CA SER A 421 -2.91 -30.69 -10.54
C SER A 421 -1.39 -30.83 -10.51
N ASP A 422 -0.81 -31.31 -11.61
CA ASP A 422 0.64 -31.20 -11.86
C ASP A 422 1.05 -29.73 -12.11
N ASN A 423 0.17 -28.78 -11.79
CA ASN A 423 0.40 -27.36 -12.00
C ASN A 423 1.42 -26.85 -10.99
N GLU A 424 2.07 -25.79 -11.42
CA GLU A 424 3.04 -25.05 -10.67
C GLU A 424 2.30 -23.90 -9.97
N TYR A 425 2.42 -23.82 -8.64
CA TYR A 425 1.87 -22.69 -7.86
C TYR A 425 2.95 -21.64 -7.69
N ALA A 426 2.73 -20.41 -8.15
CA ALA A 426 3.56 -19.26 -7.82
C ALA A 426 2.95 -18.52 -6.62
N LEU A 427 3.61 -18.58 -5.47
CA LEU A 427 3.15 -17.93 -4.24
C LEU A 427 4.08 -16.77 -3.88
N ASP A 428 3.55 -15.57 -3.81
CA ASP A 428 4.27 -14.40 -3.33
C ASP A 428 3.95 -14.16 -1.87
N TRP A 429 4.99 -14.22 -1.04
CA TRP A 429 4.88 -14.10 0.40
C TRP A 429 5.35 -12.72 0.85
N SER A 430 4.61 -12.09 1.76
CA SER A 430 5.02 -10.89 2.50
C SER A 430 4.92 -11.17 3.99
N PHE A 431 6.05 -11.03 4.69
CA PHE A 431 6.12 -11.01 6.15
C PHE A 431 6.43 -9.60 6.61
N GLU A 432 5.48 -8.99 7.31
CA GLU A 432 5.59 -7.62 7.81
C GLU A 432 5.59 -7.60 9.33
N SER A 433 6.47 -6.82 9.94
CA SER A 433 6.51 -6.65 11.38
C SER A 433 6.89 -5.24 11.80
N SER A 434 6.35 -4.77 12.93
CA SER A 434 6.70 -3.46 13.50
C SER A 434 8.07 -3.43 14.18
N THR A 435 8.73 -4.57 14.37
CA THR A 435 10.10 -4.66 14.89
C THR A 435 11.04 -5.30 13.87
N THR A 436 12.35 -5.04 14.01
CA THR A 436 13.37 -5.53 13.07
C THR A 436 13.30 -7.04 12.87
N LEU A 437 13.61 -7.47 11.62
CA LEU A 437 13.62 -8.86 11.19
C LEU A 437 15.02 -9.50 11.23
N GLU A 438 16.02 -8.83 11.82
CA GLU A 438 17.38 -9.37 11.97
C GLU A 438 17.43 -10.71 12.75
N ASN A 439 16.52 -10.88 13.72
CA ASN A 439 16.41 -12.08 14.55
C ASN A 439 15.44 -13.13 13.98
N VAL A 440 15.02 -12.95 12.72
CA VAL A 440 14.07 -13.80 12.03
C VAL A 440 14.76 -14.44 10.84
N SER A 441 14.68 -15.76 10.71
CA SER A 441 15.14 -16.45 9.51
C SER A 441 14.01 -17.21 8.84
N ILE A 442 13.90 -17.05 7.53
CA ILE A 442 12.98 -17.81 6.67
C ILE A 442 13.83 -18.77 5.85
N SER A 443 13.51 -20.06 5.95
CA SER A 443 14.16 -21.14 5.22
C SER A 443 13.12 -22.15 4.77
N PHE A 444 13.57 -23.21 4.08
CA PHE A 444 12.67 -24.22 3.55
C PHE A 444 13.18 -25.63 3.86
N VAL A 445 12.28 -26.51 4.29
CA VAL A 445 12.60 -27.87 4.74
C VAL A 445 11.71 -28.86 4.02
N ASN A 446 12.28 -30.01 3.62
CA ASN A 446 11.53 -31.08 2.97
C ASN A 446 10.92 -32.03 4.00
N PHE A 447 9.69 -32.43 3.75
CA PHE A 447 8.92 -33.41 4.51
C PHE A 447 8.28 -34.42 3.56
N PRO A 448 7.96 -35.64 4.01
CA PRO A 448 7.15 -36.55 3.23
C PRO A 448 5.81 -35.91 2.84
N CYS A 449 5.29 -36.21 1.64
CA CYS A 449 4.00 -35.66 1.19
C CYS A 449 2.82 -35.99 2.13
N THR A 450 2.94 -37.04 2.95
CA THR A 450 1.95 -37.39 3.98
C THR A 450 1.72 -36.26 4.96
N LEU A 451 2.71 -35.38 5.17
CA LEU A 451 2.59 -34.23 6.06
C LEU A 451 1.42 -33.31 5.68
N LEU A 452 1.10 -33.17 4.39
CA LEU A 452 -0.02 -32.33 3.97
C LEU A 452 -1.35 -32.87 4.53
N VAL A 453 -1.52 -34.19 4.50
CA VAL A 453 -2.70 -34.87 5.06
C VAL A 453 -2.67 -34.83 6.58
N GLU A 454 -1.52 -35.16 7.19
CA GLU A 454 -1.34 -35.13 8.65
C GLU A 454 -1.61 -33.73 9.23
N SER A 455 -1.22 -32.67 8.51
CA SER A 455 -1.46 -31.29 8.91
C SER A 455 -2.94 -30.92 8.87
N LEU A 456 -3.67 -31.29 7.79
CA LEU A 456 -5.14 -31.12 7.76
C LEU A 456 -5.82 -31.94 8.87
N GLN A 457 -5.34 -33.16 9.12
CA GLN A 457 -5.86 -33.98 10.19
C GLN A 457 -5.68 -33.30 11.55
N ALA A 458 -4.53 -32.68 11.81
CA ALA A 458 -4.29 -31.93 13.04
C ALA A 458 -5.30 -30.79 13.24
N THR A 459 -5.75 -30.12 12.17
CA THR A 459 -6.81 -29.10 12.23
C THR A 459 -8.12 -29.69 12.75
N VAL A 460 -8.55 -30.80 12.17
CA VAL A 460 -9.78 -31.48 12.57
C VAL A 460 -9.67 -32.02 14.00
N MET A 461 -8.54 -32.59 14.37
CA MET A 461 -8.33 -33.13 15.71
C MET A 461 -8.27 -32.03 16.78
N LYS A 462 -7.78 -30.83 16.45
CA LYS A 462 -7.67 -29.70 17.41
C LYS A 462 -8.95 -28.89 17.53
N TYR A 463 -9.67 -28.68 16.42
CA TYR A 463 -10.81 -27.76 16.37
C TYR A 463 -12.15 -28.42 16.01
N GLY A 464 -12.14 -29.69 15.60
CA GLY A 464 -13.35 -30.39 15.16
C GLY A 464 -14.22 -30.89 16.31
N GLU A 465 -15.51 -30.95 16.05
CA GLU A 465 -16.49 -31.59 16.93
C GLU A 465 -16.40 -33.12 16.81
N ARG A 466 -16.24 -33.80 17.94
CA ARG A 466 -16.29 -35.26 18.00
C ARG A 466 -17.74 -35.73 18.16
N LYS A 467 -18.20 -36.58 17.25
CA LYS A 467 -19.52 -37.22 17.27
C LYS A 467 -19.37 -38.73 17.27
N GLU A 468 -20.01 -39.39 18.24
CA GLU A 468 -20.08 -40.84 18.25
C GLU A 468 -21.40 -41.29 17.64
N ILE A 469 -21.33 -42.10 16.60
CA ILE A 469 -22.48 -42.69 15.94
C ILE A 469 -22.47 -44.18 16.26
N ARG A 470 -23.58 -44.66 16.84
CA ARG A 470 -23.78 -46.08 17.11
C ARG A 470 -24.85 -46.61 16.16
N ASN A 471 -24.57 -47.72 15.50
CA ASN A 471 -25.60 -48.45 14.78
C ASN A 471 -26.32 -49.47 15.70
N ASP A 472 -27.41 -50.04 15.21
CA ASP A 472 -28.22 -51.04 15.94
C ASP A 472 -27.42 -52.30 16.35
N LYS A 473 -26.26 -52.54 15.71
CA LYS A 473 -25.32 -53.63 16.02
C LYS A 473 -24.25 -53.24 17.05
N LYS A 474 -24.37 -52.08 17.72
CA LYS A 474 -23.39 -51.52 18.67
C LYS A 474 -22.01 -51.24 18.06
N GLN A 475 -21.88 -51.15 16.74
CA GLN A 475 -20.64 -50.70 16.12
C GLN A 475 -20.51 -49.20 16.30
N GLN A 476 -19.33 -48.76 16.73
CA GLN A 476 -19.06 -47.37 17.06
C GLN A 476 -18.24 -46.74 15.93
N ILE A 477 -18.84 -45.77 15.25
CA ILE A 477 -18.11 -44.89 14.34
C ILE A 477 -17.88 -43.58 15.09
N VAL A 478 -16.64 -43.10 15.07
CA VAL A 478 -16.33 -41.78 15.61
C VAL A 478 -16.06 -40.86 14.43
N VAL A 479 -16.81 -39.77 14.35
CA VAL A 479 -16.65 -38.75 13.32
C VAL A 479 -16.14 -37.49 13.98
N TYR A 480 -15.07 -36.93 13.47
CA TYR A 480 -14.58 -35.61 13.83
C TYR A 480 -14.91 -34.67 12.67
N ILE A 481 -15.69 -33.63 12.92
CA ILE A 481 -16.08 -32.67 11.89
C ILE A 481 -15.55 -31.31 12.30
N TRP A 482 -14.63 -30.77 11.52
CA TRP A 482 -14.29 -29.37 11.60
C TRP A 482 -15.05 -28.61 10.52
N THR A 483 -15.72 -27.52 10.91
CA THR A 483 -16.43 -26.63 10.01
C THR A 483 -15.75 -25.27 10.05
N GLY A 484 -15.09 -24.95 8.96
CA GLY A 484 -14.59 -23.62 8.67
C GLY A 484 -15.68 -22.69 8.14
N PHE A 485 -15.28 -21.47 7.81
CA PHE A 485 -16.09 -20.47 7.13
C PHE A 485 -16.44 -20.90 5.70
N TRP A 486 -15.51 -21.56 5.01
CA TRP A 486 -15.67 -21.94 3.60
C TRP A 486 -15.91 -23.42 3.37
N SER A 487 -15.42 -24.27 4.27
CA SER A 487 -15.33 -25.71 4.04
C SER A 487 -15.64 -26.50 5.31
N SER A 488 -15.92 -27.80 5.15
CA SER A 488 -15.99 -28.75 6.27
C SER A 488 -15.10 -29.93 5.97
N ILE A 489 -14.27 -30.34 6.93
CA ILE A 489 -13.43 -31.52 6.83
C ILE A 489 -13.92 -32.52 7.88
N ALA A 490 -14.27 -33.72 7.42
CA ALA A 490 -14.68 -34.82 8.26
C ALA A 490 -13.60 -35.92 8.28
N ILE A 491 -13.18 -36.33 9.46
CA ILE A 491 -12.38 -37.55 9.67
C ILE A 491 -13.30 -38.59 10.28
N VAL A 492 -13.34 -39.75 9.65
CA VAL A 492 -14.14 -40.87 10.12
C VAL A 492 -13.21 -41.98 10.60
N GLU A 493 -13.29 -42.29 11.89
CA GLU A 493 -12.56 -43.37 12.52
C GLU A 493 -13.46 -44.60 12.61
N ASN A 494 -13.04 -45.67 11.94
CA ASN A 494 -13.70 -46.97 11.99
C ASN A 494 -13.10 -47.81 13.12
N THR A 495 -13.88 -48.06 14.18
CA THR A 495 -13.43 -48.94 15.28
C THR A 495 -13.81 -50.42 15.06
N SER A 496 -14.50 -50.75 13.95
CA SER A 496 -14.82 -52.14 13.59
C SER A 496 -13.69 -52.76 12.76
N ASN A 497 -13.16 -53.90 13.20
CA ASN A 497 -12.14 -54.67 12.47
C ASN A 497 -12.68 -55.35 11.19
N SER A 498 -14.00 -55.35 10.96
CA SER A 498 -14.64 -56.26 10.00
C SER A 498 -15.47 -55.61 8.90
N ASP A 499 -15.68 -54.29 8.94
CA ASP A 499 -16.61 -53.60 8.04
C ASP A 499 -15.96 -52.40 7.36
N TYR A 500 -16.37 -52.09 6.14
CA TYR A 500 -16.03 -50.86 5.44
C TYR A 500 -17.01 -49.74 5.80
N ILE A 501 -16.52 -48.50 5.90
CA ILE A 501 -17.38 -47.32 6.04
C ILE A 501 -17.75 -46.81 4.65
N ARG A 502 -19.05 -46.68 4.39
CA ARG A 502 -19.56 -46.01 3.19
C ARG A 502 -19.91 -44.57 3.55
N VAL A 503 -19.16 -43.62 2.99
CA VAL A 503 -19.49 -42.19 3.03
C VAL A 503 -20.40 -41.92 1.83
N GLN A 504 -21.62 -41.43 2.05
CA GLN A 504 -22.59 -41.07 1.01
C GLN A 504 -22.79 -39.57 0.95
#